data_AF-A0A482VL80-F1
#
_entry.id   AF-A0A482VL80-F1
#
_cell.length_a   1.000
_cell.length_b   1.000
_cell.length_c   1.000
_cell.angle_alpha   90.00
_cell.angle_beta   90.00
_cell.angle_gamma   90.00
#
_symmetry.space_group_name_H-M   'P 1'
#
loop_
_entity.id
_entity.type
_entity.pdbx_description
1 polymer ?
#
loop_
_entity_poly.entity_id
_entity_poly.type
_entity_poly.pdbx_seq_one_letter_code
_entity_poly.pdbx_strand_id
1 'polypeptide(L)'
;MSNSDEKISIRVSAPGKVILHGEHSVVYGKLALAASLGLRTRLEYCETEAKANEQEVVALEFPAVGLLHFYSLQDIQDLLKQPISLTKSPSNYNYTHPELLDHERFREAIKEFIEDKGGSHPPNPKQEQALIAFFYLFWAILGTIDLEIKQFKLKIESELTVSAGTGSSASFAVTIAAFLIQFVRVKKCKSKSSYKNFKLNMRDLKAFDKADLDLISKWAFQAERIIHGRPSG
;
A
#
# COMPACT_ATOMS: atom_id res chain seq x y z
N MET A 1 -3.74 -6.41 -34.91
CA MET A 1 -4.41 -7.67 -34.54
C MET A 1 -3.34 -8.55 -33.92
N SER A 2 -3.29 -8.90 -32.63
CA SER A 2 -4.13 -8.69 -31.46
C SER A 2 -3.17 -8.82 -30.28
N ASN A 3 -3.03 -7.81 -29.43
CA ASN A 3 -2.62 -8.08 -28.05
C ASN A 3 -3.82 -7.66 -27.23
N SER A 4 -4.61 -8.67 -26.87
CA SER A 4 -5.62 -8.61 -25.82
C SER A 4 -5.12 -7.72 -24.69
N ASP A 5 -5.93 -6.73 -24.29
CA ASP A 5 -5.81 -6.06 -23.00
C ASP A 5 -5.91 -7.14 -21.91
N GLU A 6 -4.78 -7.78 -21.61
CA GLU A 6 -4.75 -8.89 -20.68
C GLU A 6 -4.99 -8.33 -19.28
N LYS A 7 -6.19 -8.62 -18.77
CA LYS A 7 -6.67 -8.20 -17.46
C LYS A 7 -5.64 -8.56 -16.40
N ILE A 8 -5.01 -7.55 -15.78
CA ILE A 8 -3.97 -7.81 -14.79
C ILE A 8 -4.62 -8.24 -13.47
N SER A 9 -4.19 -9.39 -12.96
CA SER A 9 -4.52 -9.86 -11.62
C SER A 9 -3.25 -10.10 -10.83
N ILE A 10 -3.19 -9.59 -9.60
CA ILE A 10 -2.07 -9.76 -8.69
C ILE A 10 -2.59 -10.28 -7.36
N ARG A 11 -1.93 -11.30 -6.82
CA ARG A 11 -2.20 -11.81 -5.47
C ARG A 11 -0.92 -11.84 -4.68
N VAL A 12 -0.97 -11.29 -3.47
CA VAL A 12 0.15 -11.30 -2.53
C VAL A 12 -0.37 -11.64 -1.14
N SER A 13 0.50 -12.16 -0.28
CA SER A 13 0.13 -12.42 1.12
C SER A 13 1.32 -12.25 2.05
N ALA A 14 1.05 -11.82 3.28
CA ALA A 14 2.03 -11.70 4.36
C ALA A 14 1.54 -12.44 5.61
N PRO A 15 2.43 -13.14 6.34
CA PRO A 15 2.06 -13.73 7.63
C PRO A 15 1.89 -12.67 8.72
N GLY A 16 1.23 -13.04 9.82
CA GLY A 16 1.34 -12.32 11.09
C GLY A 16 2.62 -12.64 11.86
N LYS A 17 2.74 -12.12 13.09
CA LYS A 17 3.84 -12.42 14.00
C LYS A 17 3.36 -12.89 15.36
N VAL A 18 4.19 -13.67 16.04
CA VAL A 18 4.07 -14.00 17.46
C VAL A 18 5.42 -13.78 18.14
N ILE A 19 5.41 -13.28 19.37
CA ILE A 19 6.61 -13.21 20.21
C ILE A 19 6.69 -14.54 20.97
N LEU A 20 7.72 -15.34 20.68
CA LEU A 20 7.94 -16.61 21.37
C LEU A 20 8.54 -16.38 22.76
N HIS A 21 9.48 -15.45 22.88
CA HIS A 21 10.16 -15.13 24.14
C HIS A 21 10.58 -13.65 24.17
N GLY A 22 10.60 -13.05 25.38
CA GLY A 22 11.21 -11.74 25.62
C GLY A 22 10.29 -10.53 25.44
N GLU A 23 8.96 -10.71 25.45
CA GLU A 23 7.98 -9.63 25.26
C GLU A 23 8.18 -8.45 26.22
N HIS A 24 8.41 -8.72 27.50
CA HIS A 24 8.72 -7.68 28.50
C HIS A 24 10.21 -7.37 28.61
N SER A 25 11.07 -8.33 28.28
CA SER A 25 12.52 -8.20 28.45
C SER A 25 13.16 -7.26 27.41
N VAL A 26 12.57 -7.17 26.21
CA VAL A 26 13.09 -6.30 25.13
C VAL A 26 13.02 -4.82 25.48
N VAL A 27 12.07 -4.41 26.31
CA VAL A 27 11.94 -3.03 26.80
C VAL A 27 13.15 -2.63 27.66
N TYR A 28 13.84 -3.61 28.26
CA TYR A 28 15.05 -3.42 29.05
C TYR A 28 16.34 -3.76 28.27
N GLY A 29 16.28 -3.75 26.93
CA GLY A 29 17.42 -4.01 26.06
C GLY A 29 17.89 -5.47 26.04
N LYS A 30 17.02 -6.42 26.44
CA LYS A 30 17.31 -7.86 26.34
C LYS A 30 16.80 -8.43 25.02
N LEU A 31 17.29 -9.61 24.65
CA LEU A 31 16.88 -10.29 23.43
C LEU A 31 15.42 -10.73 23.50
N ALA A 32 14.73 -10.63 22.37
CA ALA A 32 13.43 -11.24 22.14
C ALA A 32 13.47 -12.05 20.86
N LEU A 33 12.64 -13.09 20.80
CA LEU A 33 12.48 -13.94 19.64
C LEU A 33 11.05 -13.83 19.14
N ALA A 34 10.89 -13.40 17.89
CA ALA A 34 9.61 -13.40 17.19
C ALA A 34 9.63 -14.44 16.06
N ALA A 35 8.48 -15.02 15.77
CA ALA A 35 8.28 -15.97 14.69
C ALA A 35 7.07 -15.54 13.84
N SER A 36 7.06 -15.96 12.57
CA SER A 36 5.91 -15.79 11.69
C SER A 36 4.78 -16.74 12.09
N LEU A 37 3.55 -16.26 12.00
CA LEU A 37 2.35 -17.07 12.17
C LEU A 37 1.90 -17.66 10.83
N GLY A 38 1.29 -18.84 10.88
CA GLY A 38 0.63 -19.44 9.72
C GLY A 38 -0.61 -18.67 9.24
N LEU A 39 -1.16 -17.78 10.09
CA LEU A 39 -2.27 -16.89 9.76
C LEU A 39 -1.79 -15.72 8.89
N ARG A 40 -2.50 -15.44 7.80
CA ARG A 40 -2.04 -14.49 6.78
C ARG A 40 -3.05 -13.38 6.47
N THR A 41 -2.51 -12.24 6.04
CA THR A 41 -3.24 -11.24 5.28
C THR A 41 -3.00 -11.48 3.79
N ARG A 42 -4.06 -11.44 2.98
CA ARG A 42 -4.07 -11.67 1.54
C ARG A 42 -4.64 -10.46 0.85
N LEU A 43 -3.97 -9.99 -0.21
CA LEU A 43 -4.47 -8.94 -1.09
C LEU A 43 -4.67 -9.52 -2.47
N GLU A 44 -5.86 -9.30 -3.02
CA GLU A 44 -6.23 -9.65 -4.38
C GLU A 44 -6.58 -8.38 -5.14
N TYR A 45 -5.86 -8.14 -6.23
CA TYR A 45 -6.08 -7.05 -7.16
C TYR A 45 -6.51 -7.62 -8.50
N CYS A 46 -7.53 -7.04 -9.11
CA CYS A 46 -7.97 -7.35 -10.46
C CYS A 46 -8.39 -6.05 -11.16
N GLU A 47 -7.77 -5.75 -12.31
CA GLU A 47 -8.34 -4.77 -13.25
C GLU A 47 -9.74 -5.24 -13.68
N THR A 48 -10.65 -4.33 -13.93
CA THR A 48 -12.02 -4.65 -14.38
C THR A 48 -12.36 -3.78 -15.59
N GLU A 49 -13.34 -4.22 -16.37
CA GLU A 49 -13.86 -3.43 -17.49
C GLU A 49 -15.15 -2.74 -17.03
N ALA A 50 -15.28 -1.46 -17.38
CA ALA A 50 -16.58 -0.79 -17.28
C ALA A 50 -17.53 -1.39 -18.31
N LYS A 51 -18.78 -1.60 -17.91
CA LYS A 51 -19.84 -1.82 -18.89
C LYS A 51 -20.13 -0.51 -19.62
N ALA A 52 -20.60 -0.60 -20.86
CA ALA A 52 -21.04 0.58 -21.59
C ALA A 52 -22.08 1.36 -20.76
N ASN A 53 -21.84 2.66 -20.58
CA ASN A 53 -22.65 3.62 -19.80
C ASN A 53 -22.57 3.50 -18.26
N GLU A 54 -21.64 2.73 -17.70
CA GLU A 54 -21.33 2.77 -16.27
C GLU A 54 -20.11 3.67 -16.00
N GLN A 55 -20.11 4.35 -14.86
CA GLN A 55 -18.95 5.12 -14.42
C GLN A 55 -17.81 4.16 -14.02
N GLU A 56 -16.59 4.47 -14.45
CA GLU A 56 -15.40 3.73 -14.02
C GLU A 56 -15.10 3.99 -12.55
N VAL A 57 -15.04 2.91 -11.76
CA VAL A 57 -14.86 2.98 -10.30
C VAL A 57 -13.71 2.11 -9.78
N VAL A 58 -12.98 2.63 -8.80
CA VAL A 58 -12.03 1.86 -7.99
C VAL A 58 -12.76 1.34 -6.75
N ALA A 59 -12.86 0.02 -6.62
CA ALA A 59 -13.50 -0.64 -5.49
C ALA A 59 -12.46 -1.15 -4.48
N LEU A 60 -12.54 -0.67 -3.23
CA LEU A 60 -11.70 -1.11 -2.11
C LEU A 60 -12.55 -1.88 -1.10
N GLU A 61 -12.20 -3.14 -0.86
CA GLU A 61 -12.92 -4.03 0.06
C GLU A 61 -11.97 -4.54 1.16
N PHE A 62 -12.16 -4.10 2.41
CA PHE A 62 -11.41 -4.58 3.58
C PHE A 62 -12.38 -5.20 4.61
N PRO A 63 -12.77 -6.49 4.45
CA PRO A 63 -13.80 -7.11 5.28
C PRO A 63 -13.49 -7.13 6.78
N ALA A 64 -12.21 -7.23 7.16
CA ALA A 64 -11.76 -7.27 8.56
C ALA A 64 -12.14 -6.01 9.36
N VAL A 65 -12.40 -4.89 8.68
CA VAL A 65 -12.88 -3.62 9.27
C VAL A 65 -14.26 -3.21 8.71
N GLY A 66 -14.94 -4.10 7.99
CA GLY A 66 -16.24 -3.86 7.39
C GLY A 66 -16.23 -2.76 6.32
N LEU A 67 -15.11 -2.53 5.63
CA LEU A 67 -15.01 -1.49 4.59
C LEU A 67 -15.39 -2.04 3.22
N LEU A 68 -16.31 -1.35 2.55
CA LEU A 68 -16.53 -1.44 1.10
C LEU A 68 -16.72 -0.02 0.55
N HIS A 69 -15.66 0.54 -0.04
CA HIS A 69 -15.67 1.90 -0.59
C HIS A 69 -15.48 1.87 -2.11
N PHE A 70 -16.13 2.82 -2.77
CA PHE A 70 -16.00 3.06 -4.20
C PHE A 70 -15.52 4.49 -4.40
N TYR A 71 -14.48 4.65 -5.21
CA TYR A 71 -13.96 5.94 -5.66
C TYR A 71 -14.15 6.05 -7.16
N SER A 72 -14.42 7.25 -7.68
CA SER A 72 -14.40 7.43 -9.13
C SER A 72 -12.97 7.23 -9.65
N LEU A 73 -12.81 6.68 -10.85
CA LEU A 73 -11.49 6.52 -11.44
C LEU A 73 -10.80 7.88 -11.61
N GLN A 74 -11.57 8.92 -11.95
CA GLN A 74 -11.08 10.27 -12.13
C GLN A 74 -10.46 10.84 -10.84
N ASP A 75 -11.12 10.69 -9.69
CA ASP A 75 -10.58 11.17 -8.41
C ASP A 75 -9.24 10.52 -8.06
N ILE A 76 -9.11 9.22 -8.34
CA ILE A 76 -7.86 8.47 -8.12
C ILE A 76 -6.77 8.94 -9.10
N GLN A 77 -7.11 9.15 -10.37
CA GLN A 77 -6.16 9.67 -11.34
C GLN A 77 -5.70 11.09 -10.98
N ASP A 78 -6.59 11.94 -10.50
CA ASP A 78 -6.26 13.30 -10.10
C ASP A 78 -5.42 13.32 -8.84
N LEU A 79 -5.71 12.48 -7.83
CA LEU A 79 -4.83 12.27 -6.68
C LEU A 79 -3.40 11.91 -7.13
N LEU A 80 -3.25 10.98 -8.09
CA LEU A 80 -1.93 10.59 -8.58
C LEU A 80 -1.23 11.67 -9.41
N LYS A 81 -1.94 12.63 -9.98
CA LYS A 81 -1.36 13.79 -10.68
C LYS A 81 -0.89 14.87 -9.71
N GLN A 82 -1.46 14.94 -8.51
CA GLN A 82 -1.05 15.92 -7.50
C GLN A 82 0.43 15.76 -7.12
N PRO A 83 1.13 16.88 -6.82
CA PRO A 83 2.51 16.83 -6.36
C PRO A 83 2.59 16.16 -4.99
N ILE A 84 3.62 15.32 -4.81
CA ILE A 84 3.89 14.69 -3.52
C ILE A 84 4.62 15.70 -2.61
N SER A 85 4.21 15.78 -1.35
CA SER A 85 4.88 16.60 -0.32
C SER A 85 6.24 16.02 0.05
N LEU A 86 7.33 16.71 -0.29
CA LEU A 86 8.70 16.22 -0.12
C LEU A 86 9.55 17.16 0.74
N THR A 87 10.51 16.59 1.45
CA THR A 87 11.52 17.33 2.23
C THR A 87 12.65 17.90 1.36
N LYS A 88 12.77 17.44 0.12
CA LYS A 88 13.75 17.87 -0.89
C LYS A 88 13.09 18.05 -2.24
N SER A 89 13.83 18.60 -3.21
CA SER A 89 13.36 18.73 -4.60
C SER A 89 12.87 17.39 -5.19
N PRO A 90 11.77 17.38 -6.00
CA PRO A 90 11.26 16.20 -6.68
C PRO A 90 12.31 15.40 -7.46
N SER A 91 13.30 16.08 -8.05
CA SER A 91 14.39 15.45 -8.81
C SER A 91 15.29 14.52 -7.98
N ASN A 92 15.20 14.59 -6.64
CA ASN A 92 15.93 13.70 -5.72
C ASN A 92 15.08 12.51 -5.23
N TYR A 93 13.77 12.54 -5.44
CA TYR A 93 12.84 11.56 -4.89
C TYR A 93 12.37 10.53 -5.92
N ASN A 94 12.21 9.30 -5.47
CA ASN A 94 11.37 8.27 -6.06
C ASN A 94 10.92 7.31 -4.96
N TYR A 95 10.04 6.37 -5.31
CA TYR A 95 9.50 5.42 -4.33
C TYR A 95 10.56 4.51 -3.67
N THR A 96 11.83 4.53 -4.07
CA THR A 96 12.90 3.78 -3.36
C THR A 96 13.47 4.53 -2.15
N HIS A 97 13.08 5.79 -1.96
CA HIS A 97 13.58 6.72 -0.94
C HIS A 97 12.46 7.27 -0.04
N PRO A 98 11.74 6.42 0.72
CA PRO A 98 10.63 6.84 1.58
C PRO A 98 11.02 7.92 2.60
N GLU A 99 12.28 7.99 3.00
CA GLU A 99 12.82 8.96 3.96
C GLU A 99 12.75 10.43 3.51
N LEU A 100 12.52 10.68 2.22
CA LEU A 100 12.43 12.03 1.67
C LEU A 100 10.99 12.58 1.64
N LEU A 101 9.99 11.76 1.97
CA LEU A 101 8.58 12.15 2.03
C LEU A 101 8.32 12.99 3.28
N ASP A 102 7.59 14.10 3.14
CA ASP A 102 7.07 14.86 4.29
C ASP A 102 5.84 14.14 4.84
N HIS A 103 6.10 13.20 5.75
CA HIS A 103 5.10 12.25 6.26
C HIS A 103 3.88 12.91 6.90
N GLU A 104 4.05 14.02 7.63
CA GLU A 104 2.95 14.69 8.33
C GLU A 104 2.03 15.39 7.33
N ARG A 105 2.59 16.24 6.46
CA ARG A 105 1.80 16.93 5.41
C ARG A 105 1.14 15.95 4.45
N PHE A 106 1.84 14.87 4.12
CA PHE A 106 1.30 13.85 3.23
C PHE A 106 0.11 13.12 3.87
N ARG A 107 0.18 12.83 5.18
CA ARG A 107 -0.92 12.24 5.95
C ARG A 107 -2.13 13.18 6.02
N GLU A 108 -1.92 14.48 6.23
CA GLU A 108 -2.99 15.48 6.24
C GLU A 108 -3.72 15.53 4.89
N ALA A 109 -2.99 15.61 3.78
CA ALA A 109 -3.57 15.60 2.43
C ALA A 109 -4.37 14.32 2.13
N ILE A 110 -3.93 13.16 2.64
CA ILE A 110 -4.68 11.91 2.51
C ILE A 110 -5.98 11.94 3.31
N LYS A 111 -5.96 12.51 4.53
CA LYS A 111 -7.18 12.67 5.33
C LYS A 111 -8.19 13.54 4.62
N GLU A 112 -7.76 14.69 4.09
CA GLU A 112 -8.61 15.59 3.30
C GLU A 112 -9.20 14.84 2.08
N PHE A 113 -8.39 14.06 1.36
CA PHE A 113 -8.89 13.25 0.23
C PHE A 113 -9.94 12.21 0.67
N ILE A 114 -9.72 11.52 1.79
CA ILE A 114 -10.66 10.52 2.32
C ILE A 114 -11.97 11.20 2.78
N GLU A 115 -11.89 12.40 3.35
CA GLU A 115 -13.07 13.15 3.80
C GLU A 115 -13.88 13.72 2.63
N ASP A 116 -13.22 14.24 1.60
CA ASP A 116 -13.86 14.84 0.42
C ASP A 116 -14.40 13.81 -0.58
N LYS A 117 -13.63 12.75 -0.84
CA LYS A 117 -13.93 11.72 -1.86
C LYS A 117 -14.29 10.36 -1.28
N GLY A 118 -14.44 10.26 0.05
CA GLY A 118 -14.77 9.02 0.74
C GLY A 118 -16.05 8.36 0.19
N GLY A 119 -16.20 7.06 0.44
CA GLY A 119 -17.34 6.28 -0.02
C GLY A 119 -18.69 6.83 0.49
N SER A 120 -19.78 6.11 0.23
CA SER A 120 -21.15 6.60 0.49
C SER A 120 -21.44 7.08 1.92
N HIS A 121 -20.59 6.72 2.89
CA HIS A 121 -20.68 7.13 4.29
C HIS A 121 -19.27 7.44 4.85
N PRO A 122 -19.16 8.35 5.83
CA PRO A 122 -17.89 8.62 6.49
C PRO A 122 -17.34 7.34 7.15
N PRO A 123 -16.04 7.03 6.98
CA PRO A 123 -15.45 5.83 7.55
C PRO A 123 -15.41 5.92 9.08
N ASN A 124 -15.63 4.80 9.77
CA ASN A 124 -15.36 4.72 11.21
C ASN A 124 -13.84 4.80 11.48
N PRO A 125 -13.38 5.00 12.73
CA PRO A 125 -11.95 5.19 13.02
C PRO A 125 -11.03 4.06 12.54
N LYS A 126 -11.49 2.80 12.57
CA LYS A 126 -10.69 1.65 12.08
C LYS A 126 -10.62 1.63 10.56
N GLN A 127 -11.71 1.99 9.89
CA GLN A 127 -11.77 2.12 8.43
C GLN A 127 -10.89 3.27 7.95
N GLU A 128 -10.95 4.42 8.64
CA GLU A 128 -10.13 5.58 8.35
C GLU A 128 -8.64 5.24 8.45
N GLN A 129 -8.21 4.57 9.52
CA GLN A 129 -6.81 4.12 9.65
C GLN A 129 -6.39 3.16 8.52
N ALA A 130 -7.25 2.22 8.12
CA ALA A 130 -6.96 1.31 7.01
C ALA A 130 -6.86 2.03 5.67
N LEU A 131 -7.73 3.01 5.41
CA LEU A 131 -7.69 3.85 4.21
C LEU A 131 -6.45 4.76 4.21
N ILE A 132 -6.11 5.39 5.34
CA ILE A 132 -4.90 6.20 5.46
C ILE A 132 -3.68 5.34 5.12
N ALA A 133 -3.56 4.14 5.69
CA ALA A 133 -2.46 3.23 5.41
C ALA A 133 -2.38 2.84 3.93
N PHE A 134 -3.53 2.52 3.33
CA PHE A 134 -3.63 2.18 1.91
C PHE A 134 -3.23 3.35 1.01
N PHE A 135 -3.87 4.51 1.15
CA PHE A 135 -3.61 5.68 0.31
C PHE A 135 -2.22 6.26 0.53
N TYR A 136 -1.67 6.16 1.75
CA TYR A 136 -0.29 6.51 2.02
C TYR A 136 0.67 5.72 1.14
N LEU A 137 0.58 4.39 1.17
CA LEU A 137 1.44 3.55 0.35
C LEU A 137 1.15 3.72 -1.14
N PHE A 138 -0.14 3.74 -1.51
CA PHE A 138 -0.61 3.84 -2.89
C PHE A 138 -0.11 5.12 -3.56
N TRP A 139 -0.34 6.28 -2.94
CA TRP A 139 0.03 7.56 -3.51
C TRP A 139 1.54 7.80 -3.43
N ALA A 140 2.21 7.43 -2.32
CA ALA A 140 3.64 7.63 -2.18
C ALA A 140 4.45 6.84 -3.22
N ILE A 141 3.99 5.63 -3.56
CA ILE A 141 4.62 4.79 -4.58
C ILE A 141 4.17 5.23 -5.97
N LEU A 142 2.87 5.14 -6.28
CA LEU A 142 2.36 5.33 -7.65
C LEU A 142 2.35 6.80 -8.11
N GLY A 143 2.33 7.78 -7.20
CA GLY A 143 2.33 9.20 -7.56
C GLY A 143 3.62 9.64 -8.27
N THR A 144 4.72 8.90 -8.10
CA THR A 144 6.00 9.12 -8.81
C THR A 144 6.09 8.40 -10.15
N ILE A 145 5.13 7.53 -10.44
CA ILE A 145 5.16 6.60 -11.56
C ILE A 145 4.34 7.18 -12.71
N ASP A 146 4.92 7.14 -13.91
CA ASP A 146 4.20 7.45 -15.14
C ASP A 146 3.32 6.25 -15.50
N LEU A 147 2.07 6.32 -15.06
CA LEU A 147 1.10 5.25 -15.15
C LEU A 147 -0.30 5.82 -15.33
N GLU A 148 -1.04 5.23 -16.27
CA GLU A 148 -2.48 5.37 -16.37
C GLU A 148 -3.15 4.21 -15.63
N ILE A 149 -3.92 4.54 -14.59
CA ILE A 149 -4.69 3.56 -13.83
C ILE A 149 -6.00 3.28 -14.56
N LYS A 150 -6.30 1.99 -14.70
CA LYS A 150 -7.60 1.46 -15.16
C LYS A 150 -8.53 1.19 -13.98
N GLN A 151 -9.81 1.01 -14.25
CA GLN A 151 -10.77 0.52 -13.27
C GLN A 151 -10.28 -0.79 -12.62
N PHE A 152 -10.43 -0.93 -11.29
CA PHE A 152 -10.03 -2.15 -10.59
C PHE A 152 -10.85 -2.41 -9.33
N LYS A 153 -10.83 -3.68 -8.92
CA LYS A 153 -11.24 -4.12 -7.58
C LYS A 153 -10.01 -4.59 -6.81
N LEU A 154 -9.87 -4.11 -5.57
CA LEU A 154 -8.86 -4.54 -4.63
C LEU A 154 -9.52 -5.01 -3.34
N LYS A 155 -9.19 -6.24 -2.93
CA LYS A 155 -9.71 -6.86 -1.72
C LYS A 155 -8.55 -7.24 -0.80
N ILE A 156 -8.64 -6.88 0.48
CA ILE A 156 -7.68 -7.31 1.51
C ILE A 156 -8.39 -8.10 2.60
N GLU A 157 -8.12 -9.39 2.68
CA GLU A 157 -8.64 -10.29 3.70
C GLU A 157 -7.54 -10.64 4.71
N SER A 158 -7.89 -10.75 5.99
CA SER A 158 -6.94 -11.16 7.02
C SER A 158 -7.54 -12.23 7.91
N GLU A 159 -6.77 -13.29 8.14
CA GLU A 159 -7.06 -14.33 9.13
C GLU A 159 -6.64 -13.88 10.55
N LEU A 160 -5.98 -12.73 10.67
CA LEU A 160 -5.50 -12.18 11.93
C LEU A 160 -6.61 -11.37 12.60
N THR A 161 -6.84 -11.63 13.88
CA THR A 161 -7.72 -10.81 14.71
C THR A 161 -7.13 -9.40 14.86
N VAL A 162 -7.87 -8.41 14.38
CA VAL A 162 -7.48 -7.00 14.46
C VAL A 162 -7.25 -6.60 15.93
N SER A 163 -6.14 -5.92 16.20
CA SER A 163 -5.76 -5.41 17.53
C SER A 163 -5.43 -6.46 18.60
N ALA A 164 -5.18 -7.72 18.22
CA ALA A 164 -4.82 -8.78 19.18
C ALA A 164 -3.31 -8.92 19.45
N GLY A 165 -2.48 -7.95 19.03
CA GLY A 165 -1.02 -8.04 19.17
C GLY A 165 -0.33 -9.01 18.20
N THR A 166 -1.06 -9.64 17.28
CA THR A 166 -0.56 -10.63 16.31
C THR A 166 0.14 -10.01 15.08
N GLY A 167 0.33 -8.68 15.07
CA GLY A 167 0.93 -7.96 13.95
C GLY A 167 0.01 -7.82 12.72
N SER A 168 -1.31 -7.73 12.91
CA SER A 168 -2.27 -7.58 11.81
C SER A 168 -2.04 -6.33 10.96
N SER A 169 -1.69 -5.19 11.58
CA SER A 169 -1.42 -3.94 10.86
C SER A 169 -0.12 -4.01 10.04
N ALA A 170 0.95 -4.55 10.61
CA ALA A 170 2.19 -4.79 9.89
C ALA A 170 1.98 -5.76 8.71
N SER A 171 1.25 -6.87 8.93
CA SER A 171 0.88 -7.80 7.87
C SER A 171 0.10 -7.09 6.75
N PHE A 172 -0.88 -6.25 7.10
CA PHE A 172 -1.65 -5.42 6.17
C PHE A 172 -0.76 -4.48 5.34
N ALA A 173 0.12 -3.70 6.00
CA ALA A 173 1.03 -2.77 5.35
C ALA A 173 2.04 -3.47 4.42
N VAL A 174 2.62 -4.60 4.86
CA VAL A 174 3.52 -5.43 4.03
C VAL A 174 2.80 -5.91 2.79
N THR A 175 1.55 -6.34 2.92
CA THR A 175 0.76 -6.88 1.80
C THR A 175 0.49 -5.79 0.75
N ILE A 176 0.16 -4.57 1.18
CA ILE A 176 -0.05 -3.42 0.28
C ILE A 176 1.26 -3.01 -0.41
N ALA A 177 2.36 -2.87 0.34
CA ALA A 177 3.65 -2.50 -0.21
C ALA A 177 4.15 -3.55 -1.23
N ALA A 178 4.01 -4.84 -0.91
CA ALA A 178 4.34 -5.94 -1.82
C ALA A 178 3.50 -5.89 -3.11
N PHE A 179 2.19 -5.66 -3.00
CA PHE A 179 1.32 -5.48 -4.14
C PHE A 179 1.78 -4.32 -5.03
N LEU A 180 2.03 -3.14 -4.47
CA LEU A 180 2.37 -1.95 -5.24
C LEU A 180 3.72 -2.09 -5.96
N ILE A 181 4.72 -2.66 -5.29
CA ILE A 181 6.03 -2.94 -5.88
C ILE A 181 5.88 -3.97 -7.01
N GLN A 182 5.11 -5.03 -6.79
CA GLN A 182 4.81 -6.02 -7.83
C GLN A 182 4.06 -5.41 -9.01
N PHE A 183 3.11 -4.53 -8.75
CA PHE A 183 2.31 -3.87 -9.77
C PHE A 183 3.18 -2.99 -10.67
N VAL A 184 4.08 -2.19 -10.08
CA VAL A 184 5.08 -1.38 -10.82
C VAL A 184 5.99 -2.26 -11.68
N ARG A 185 6.42 -3.42 -11.17
CA ARG A 185 7.24 -4.40 -11.92
C ARG A 185 6.46 -5.00 -13.10
N VAL A 186 5.26 -5.51 -12.86
CA VAL A 186 4.41 -6.18 -13.88
C VAL A 186 4.02 -5.21 -15.00
N LYS A 187 3.62 -3.98 -14.65
CA LYS A 187 3.28 -2.93 -15.62
C LYS A 187 4.50 -2.29 -16.30
N LYS A 188 5.73 -2.63 -15.88
CA LYS A 188 6.99 -2.09 -16.40
C LYS A 188 7.03 -0.55 -16.40
N CYS A 189 6.51 0.05 -15.33
CA CYS A 189 6.32 1.48 -15.30
C CYS A 189 7.64 2.28 -15.24
N LYS A 190 7.59 3.53 -15.68
CA LYS A 190 8.72 4.47 -15.62
C LYS A 190 8.46 5.54 -14.56
N SER A 191 9.52 6.24 -14.17
CA SER A 191 9.37 7.46 -13.38
C SER A 191 8.76 8.56 -14.22
N LYS A 192 7.89 9.38 -13.62
CA LYS A 192 7.52 10.69 -14.19
C LYS A 192 8.77 11.55 -14.35
N SER A 193 8.76 12.43 -15.36
CA SER A 193 9.92 13.24 -15.75
C SER A 193 10.44 14.19 -14.67
N SER A 194 9.58 14.63 -13.75
CA SER A 194 9.93 15.52 -12.64
C SER A 194 10.62 14.82 -11.47
N TYR A 195 10.62 13.48 -11.44
CA TYR A 195 11.14 12.68 -10.33
C TYR A 195 12.41 11.91 -10.72
N LYS A 196 13.17 11.47 -9.71
CA LYS A 196 14.41 10.72 -9.90
C LYS A 196 14.13 9.37 -10.57
N ASN A 197 14.80 9.09 -11.68
CA ASN A 197 14.71 7.77 -12.32
C ASN A 197 15.08 6.62 -11.35
N PHE A 198 14.44 5.47 -11.53
CA PHE A 198 14.72 4.22 -10.81
C PHE A 198 14.94 3.08 -11.80
N LYS A 199 15.57 2.00 -11.33
CA LYS A 199 15.73 0.76 -12.12
C LYS A 199 14.73 -0.28 -11.62
N LEU A 200 13.97 -0.83 -12.55
CA LEU A 200 13.07 -1.95 -12.25
C LEU A 200 13.86 -3.24 -12.11
N ASN A 201 13.52 -4.02 -11.09
CA ASN A 201 14.00 -5.39 -10.96
C ASN A 201 13.04 -6.36 -11.67
N MET A 202 13.47 -6.85 -12.84
CA MET A 202 12.65 -7.71 -13.71
C MET A 202 13.16 -9.17 -13.76
N ARG A 203 14.03 -9.58 -12.83
CA ARG A 203 14.69 -10.90 -12.87
C ARG A 203 13.72 -12.06 -12.76
N ASP A 204 12.84 -12.03 -11.76
CA ASP A 204 11.79 -13.02 -11.56
C ASP A 204 10.51 -12.32 -11.09
N LEU A 205 9.50 -12.23 -11.94
CA LEU A 205 8.22 -11.62 -11.59
C LEU A 205 7.35 -12.49 -10.67
N LYS A 206 7.74 -13.75 -10.41
CA LYS A 206 7.02 -14.64 -9.49
C LYS A 206 7.53 -14.56 -8.05
N ALA A 207 8.72 -13.98 -7.84
CA ALA A 207 9.35 -13.85 -6.53
C ALA A 207 9.85 -12.42 -6.29
N PHE A 208 10.00 -12.08 -5.01
CA PHE A 208 10.70 -10.88 -4.58
C PHE A 208 12.13 -11.26 -4.23
N ASP A 209 13.09 -10.50 -4.72
CA ASP A 209 14.46 -10.66 -4.27
C ASP A 209 14.74 -9.84 -2.99
N LYS A 210 15.97 -9.90 -2.50
CA LYS A 210 16.34 -9.20 -1.27
C LYS A 210 16.11 -7.68 -1.35
N ALA A 211 16.39 -7.06 -2.49
CA ALA A 211 16.22 -5.62 -2.64
C ALA A 211 14.72 -5.25 -2.64
N ASP A 212 13.88 -6.08 -3.27
CA ASP A 212 12.43 -5.91 -3.23
C ASP A 212 11.90 -6.07 -1.79
N LEU A 213 12.32 -7.11 -1.07
CA LEU A 213 11.91 -7.37 0.31
C LEU A 213 12.34 -6.27 1.28
N ASP A 214 13.57 -5.76 1.14
CA ASP A 214 14.07 -4.64 1.94
C ASP A 214 13.24 -3.37 1.68
N LEU A 215 12.83 -3.13 0.42
CA LEU A 215 11.97 -2.00 0.07
C LEU A 215 10.54 -2.16 0.58
N ILE A 216 9.96 -3.35 0.46
CA ILE A 216 8.65 -3.69 1.04
C ILE A 216 8.66 -3.43 2.55
N SER A 217 9.70 -3.91 3.25
CA SER A 217 9.84 -3.72 4.69
C SER A 217 9.97 -2.25 5.07
N LYS A 218 10.75 -1.46 4.32
CA LYS A 218 10.90 -0.02 4.55
C LYS A 218 9.57 0.72 4.43
N TRP A 219 8.81 0.45 3.37
CA TRP A 219 7.50 1.07 3.17
C TRP A 219 6.48 0.66 4.20
N ALA A 220 6.39 -0.64 4.51
CA ALA A 220 5.50 -1.15 5.53
C ALA A 220 5.80 -0.52 6.90
N PHE A 221 7.08 -0.35 7.24
CA PHE A 221 7.50 0.34 8.45
C PHE A 221 7.05 1.80 8.48
N GLN A 222 7.16 2.55 7.37
CA GLN A 222 6.65 3.92 7.34
C GLN A 222 5.13 4.00 7.49
N ALA A 223 4.38 3.08 6.86
CA ALA A 223 2.94 3.00 7.06
C ALA A 223 2.58 2.71 8.52
N GLU A 224 3.27 1.78 9.18
CA GLU A 224 3.08 1.52 10.62
C GLU A 224 3.41 2.76 11.48
N ARG A 225 4.42 3.56 11.09
CA ARG A 225 4.73 4.83 11.77
C ARG A 225 3.62 5.86 11.63
N ILE A 226 3.01 5.97 10.46
CA ILE A 226 1.89 6.87 10.19
C ILE A 226 0.66 6.51 11.04
N ILE A 227 0.42 5.22 11.27
CA ILE A 227 -0.74 4.72 12.01
C ILE A 227 -0.51 4.74 13.52
N HIS A 228 0.65 4.24 13.98
CA HIS A 228 0.93 3.96 15.41
C HIS A 228 2.01 4.88 16.03
N GLY A 229 2.62 5.77 15.24
CA GLY A 229 3.66 6.70 15.68
C GLY A 229 5.04 6.06 15.83
N ARG A 230 5.21 5.18 16.84
CA ARG A 230 6.51 4.56 17.19
C ARG A 230 6.46 3.02 17.16
N PRO A 231 6.30 2.39 15.98
CA PRO A 231 6.44 0.94 15.83
C PRO A 231 7.89 0.50 16.08
N SER A 232 8.05 -0.74 16.54
CA SER A 232 9.35 -1.36 16.83
C SER A 232 10.12 -1.82 15.58
N GLY A 233 9.45 -1.88 14.42
CA GLY A 233 9.90 -2.64 13.25
C GLY A 233 9.00 -3.83 12.97
#